data_AF-K3ZWH0-F1
#
_entry.id   AF-K3ZWH0-F1
#
_cell.length_a   1.000
_cell.length_b   1.000
_cell.length_c   1.000
_cell.angle_alpha   90.00
_cell.angle_beta   90.00
_cell.angle_gamma   90.00
#
_symmetry.space_group_name_H-M   'P 1'
#
loop_
_entity.id
_entity.type
_entity.pdbx_description
1 polymer ?
#
loop_
_entity_poly.entity_id
_entity_poly.type
_entity_poly.pdbx_seq_one_letter_code
_entity_poly.pdbx_strand_id
1 'polypeptide(L)'
;MAPTRCPPPPLLLLLLLFAAAATVAEDASGLPLPSPTPWPERFHAVLFTNLTNYSSASTGPPLRITDLYYDWPRRRNLNLVRHQLSADPLYDVEWNNGTAFYFDSSTCRVVRFPVGVLPPWWLSGGGAEYAGRAVSGGIDCHVWGKAGLIVYYEEAATGRPVRWDFLDDDGIKQYVIRFEPGVALEDAQWQAPAHCFPPDDDDDAEQGKGNDDVASSSKEEVGVAMLEAARLLRKLAGAAATF
;
A
#
# COMPACT_ATOMS: atom_id res chain seq x y z
N MET A 1 56.52 0.47 -66.98
CA MET A 1 56.55 0.28 -65.51
C MET A 1 56.43 1.63 -64.84
N ALA A 2 55.27 1.94 -64.25
CA ALA A 2 55.03 2.74 -63.04
C ALA A 2 53.55 3.17 -63.02
N PRO A 3 52.88 3.15 -61.85
CA PRO A 3 51.43 3.13 -61.76
C PRO A 3 50.80 4.51 -61.56
N THR A 4 49.61 4.69 -62.13
CA THR A 4 48.68 5.79 -61.87
C THR A 4 47.86 5.51 -60.59
N ARG A 5 47.60 6.60 -59.85
CA ARG A 5 47.08 6.67 -58.48
C ARG A 5 45.57 6.42 -58.35
N CYS A 6 45.16 5.85 -57.23
CA CYS A 6 43.85 6.04 -56.58
C CYS A 6 44.08 6.46 -55.12
N PRO A 7 43.41 7.49 -54.57
CA PRO A 7 43.35 7.72 -53.12
C PRO A 7 42.03 7.19 -52.53
N PRO A 8 42.05 6.69 -51.29
CA PRO A 8 40.88 6.76 -50.41
C PRO A 8 41.16 7.58 -49.12
N PRO A 9 40.10 7.97 -48.40
CA PRO A 9 39.97 9.27 -47.72
C PRO A 9 40.42 9.29 -46.25
N PRO A 10 40.54 10.47 -45.61
CA PRO A 10 40.97 10.65 -44.23
C PRO A 10 39.80 10.42 -43.27
N LEU A 11 39.23 9.21 -43.27
CA LEU A 11 38.04 8.86 -42.46
C LEU A 11 38.33 7.85 -41.35
N LEU A 12 39.59 7.44 -41.21
CA LEU A 12 40.03 6.49 -40.18
C LEU A 12 40.58 7.18 -38.92
N LEU A 13 40.93 8.48 -39.00
CA LEU A 13 41.43 9.22 -37.84
C LEU A 13 40.31 9.76 -36.93
N LEU A 14 39.07 9.92 -37.44
CA LEU A 14 37.96 10.45 -36.65
C LEU A 14 37.26 9.39 -35.77
N LEU A 15 37.46 8.10 -36.06
CA LEU A 15 36.89 6.98 -35.30
C LEU A 15 37.72 6.60 -34.06
N LEU A 16 38.97 7.06 -33.96
CA LEU A 16 39.86 6.75 -32.83
C LEU A 16 39.70 7.70 -31.63
N LEU A 17 38.94 8.80 -31.78
CA LEU A 17 38.72 9.78 -30.71
C LEU A 17 37.45 9.52 -29.87
N PHE A 18 36.62 8.54 -30.23
CA PHE A 18 35.43 8.14 -29.47
C PHE A 18 35.64 6.92 -28.55
N ALA A 19 36.87 6.40 -28.45
CA ALA A 19 37.14 5.16 -27.70
C ALA A 19 37.63 5.36 -26.25
N ALA A 20 37.61 6.59 -25.71
CA ALA A 20 38.15 6.88 -24.39
C ALA A 20 37.20 7.70 -23.51
N ALA A 21 36.00 7.18 -23.28
CA ALA A 21 35.15 7.60 -22.16
C ALA A 21 34.26 6.44 -21.69
N ALA A 22 34.84 5.25 -21.53
CA ALA A 22 34.24 4.23 -20.67
C ALA A 22 34.73 4.52 -19.25
N THR A 23 34.06 5.43 -18.56
CA THR A 23 34.13 5.45 -17.10
C THR A 23 33.54 4.11 -16.64
N VAL A 24 34.42 3.20 -16.26
CA VAL A 24 34.05 2.02 -15.48
C VAL A 24 33.42 2.58 -14.21
N ALA A 25 32.10 2.52 -14.11
CA ALA A 25 31.45 2.67 -12.83
C ALA A 25 32.02 1.55 -11.96
N GLU A 26 32.83 1.91 -10.97
CA GLU A 26 33.20 1.00 -9.89
C GLU A 26 31.88 0.47 -9.32
N ASP A 27 31.65 -0.82 -9.56
CA ASP A 27 30.59 -1.59 -8.93
C ASP A 27 30.81 -1.46 -7.42
N ALA A 28 29.98 -0.61 -6.80
CA ALA A 28 30.06 -0.32 -5.39
C ALA A 28 29.66 -1.58 -4.62
N SER A 29 30.67 -2.40 -4.32
CA SER A 29 30.69 -3.42 -3.27
C SER A 29 29.69 -4.57 -3.44
N GLY A 30 30.22 -5.79 -3.64
CA GLY A 30 29.48 -7.06 -3.58
C GLY A 30 28.92 -7.43 -2.20
N LEU A 31 28.36 -6.45 -1.48
CA LEU A 31 27.53 -6.68 -0.30
C LEU A 31 26.14 -7.12 -0.76
N PRO A 32 25.55 -8.14 -0.11
CA PRO A 32 24.19 -8.54 -0.43
C PRO A 32 23.23 -7.36 -0.21
N LEU A 33 22.30 -7.18 -1.16
CA LEU A 33 21.22 -6.21 -1.01
C LEU A 33 20.43 -6.52 0.28
N PRO A 34 20.00 -5.48 1.02
CA PRO A 34 19.19 -5.68 2.22
C PRO A 34 17.85 -6.34 1.86
N SER A 35 17.44 -7.30 2.69
CA SER A 35 16.10 -7.89 2.63
C SER A 35 15.18 -7.17 3.61
N PRO A 36 13.89 -6.92 3.26
CA PRO A 36 12.92 -6.36 4.20
C PRO A 36 12.71 -7.28 5.40
N THR A 37 12.45 -6.68 6.58
CA THR A 37 12.16 -7.43 7.80
C THR A 37 10.70 -7.92 7.77
N PRO A 38 10.41 -9.22 8.02
CA PRO A 38 9.05 -9.69 8.19
C PRO A 38 8.36 -8.98 9.37
N TRP A 39 7.07 -8.71 9.25
CA TRP A 39 6.31 -8.19 10.38
C TRP A 39 6.25 -9.22 11.53
N PRO A 40 6.21 -8.76 12.80
CA PRO A 40 5.87 -9.64 13.91
C PRO A 40 4.47 -10.26 13.72
N GLU A 41 4.25 -11.47 14.24
CA GLU A 41 2.93 -12.12 14.17
C GLU A 41 1.81 -11.31 14.83
N ARG A 42 2.17 -10.49 15.82
CA ARG A 42 1.27 -9.54 16.48
C ARG A 42 1.98 -8.25 16.75
N PHE A 43 1.30 -7.13 16.59
CA PHE A 43 1.80 -5.84 17.04
C PHE A 43 0.66 -4.83 17.22
N HIS A 44 0.97 -3.78 17.98
CA HIS A 44 0.24 -2.52 17.98
C HIS A 44 1.11 -1.43 17.36
N ALA A 45 0.53 -0.59 16.50
CA ALA A 45 1.21 0.56 15.94
C ALA A 45 0.32 1.81 16.03
N VAL A 46 0.91 2.94 16.41
CA VAL A 46 0.24 4.24 16.34
C VAL A 46 0.67 4.92 15.06
N LEU A 47 -0.28 5.19 14.17
CA LEU A 47 -0.05 5.77 12.86
C LEU A 47 -0.57 7.20 12.82
N PHE A 48 0.21 8.11 12.24
CA PHE A 48 -0.31 9.38 11.75
C PHE A 48 -0.53 9.27 10.26
N THR A 49 -1.78 9.46 9.83
CA THR A 49 -2.12 9.47 8.42
C THR A 49 -2.32 10.90 7.95
N ASN A 50 -1.66 11.23 6.84
CA ASN A 50 -1.82 12.47 6.11
C ASN A 50 -2.31 12.15 4.68
N LEU A 51 -3.53 12.56 4.38
CA LEU A 51 -4.08 12.55 3.03
C LEU A 51 -3.73 13.86 2.35
N THR A 52 -2.92 13.79 1.30
CA THR A 52 -2.62 14.97 0.48
C THR A 52 -3.80 15.43 -0.39
N ASN A 53 -4.78 14.55 -0.64
CA ASN A 53 -6.04 14.85 -1.33
C ASN A 53 -7.27 14.33 -0.56
N TYR A 54 -8.41 15.01 -0.65
CA TYR A 54 -9.70 14.43 -0.28
C TYR A 54 -10.06 13.37 -1.33
N SER A 55 -10.27 12.12 -0.90
CA SER A 55 -10.54 11.03 -1.83
C SER A 55 -11.92 10.43 -1.73
N SER A 56 -12.33 9.76 -2.80
CA SER A 56 -13.52 8.91 -2.83
C SER A 56 -13.32 7.58 -2.08
N ALA A 57 -12.06 7.13 -1.88
CA ALA A 57 -11.77 5.92 -1.10
C ALA A 57 -11.68 6.19 0.43
N SER A 58 -11.46 7.44 0.83
CA SER A 58 -11.44 7.86 2.23
C SER A 58 -12.40 9.03 2.47
N THR A 59 -13.58 8.72 2.99
CA THR A 59 -14.64 9.70 3.32
C THR A 59 -14.35 10.52 4.59
N GLY A 60 -13.18 10.33 5.21
CA GLY A 60 -12.82 10.95 6.49
C GLY A 60 -11.89 12.16 6.33
N PRO A 61 -11.76 13.00 7.38
CA PRO A 61 -10.80 14.10 7.41
C PRO A 61 -9.37 13.69 7.02
N PRO A 62 -8.62 14.60 6.36
CA PRO A 62 -7.32 14.30 5.78
C PRO A 62 -6.24 13.93 6.80
N LEU A 63 -6.37 14.40 8.05
CA LEU A 63 -5.45 14.11 9.14
C LEU A 63 -6.13 13.25 10.20
N ARG A 64 -5.49 12.15 10.58
CA ARG A 64 -6.01 11.22 11.60
C ARG A 64 -4.90 10.45 12.29
N ILE A 65 -5.18 10.02 13.51
CA ILE A 65 -4.36 9.07 14.26
C ILE A 65 -5.07 7.72 14.23
N THR A 66 -4.35 6.65 13.95
CA THR A 66 -4.89 5.30 13.94
C THR A 66 -4.10 4.42 14.90
N ASP A 67 -4.77 3.73 15.81
CA ASP A 67 -4.17 2.57 16.47
C ASP A 67 -4.44 1.34 15.59
N LEU A 68 -3.38 0.76 15.05
CA LEU A 68 -3.40 -0.44 14.25
C LEU A 68 -3.05 -1.63 15.15
N TYR A 69 -3.99 -2.55 15.30
CA TYR A 69 -3.78 -3.84 15.95
C TYR A 69 -3.78 -4.94 14.92
N TYR A 70 -2.66 -5.65 14.84
CA TYR A 70 -2.45 -6.75 13.90
C TYR A 70 -2.33 -8.08 14.64
N ASP A 71 -3.09 -9.09 14.25
CA ASP A 71 -3.09 -10.43 14.86
C ASP A 71 -3.13 -11.51 13.77
N TRP A 72 -1.95 -11.87 13.25
CA TRP A 72 -1.80 -12.86 12.19
C TRP A 72 -2.26 -14.27 12.55
N PRO A 73 -1.94 -14.81 13.74
CA PRO A 73 -2.41 -16.16 14.12
C PRO A 73 -3.93 -16.29 14.06
N ARG A 74 -4.67 -15.20 14.30
CA ARG A 74 -6.13 -15.13 14.19
C ARG A 74 -6.63 -14.40 12.94
N ARG A 75 -5.71 -14.04 12.03
CA ARG A 75 -6.02 -13.56 10.68
C ARG A 75 -6.96 -12.36 10.65
N ARG A 76 -6.69 -11.39 11.52
CA ARG A 76 -7.52 -10.19 11.73
C ARG A 76 -6.67 -8.94 11.93
N ASN A 77 -7.22 -7.81 11.52
CA ASN A 77 -6.62 -6.50 11.61
C ASN A 77 -7.67 -5.48 12.09
N LEU A 78 -7.30 -4.56 12.98
CA LEU A 78 -8.19 -3.51 13.48
C LEU A 78 -7.47 -2.17 13.39
N ASN A 79 -8.03 -1.26 12.62
CA ASN A 79 -7.68 0.15 12.61
C ASN A 79 -8.70 0.91 13.47
N LEU A 80 -8.29 1.43 14.63
CA LEU A 80 -9.07 2.36 15.43
C LEU A 80 -8.69 3.79 15.06
N VAL A 81 -9.53 4.43 14.24
CA VAL A 81 -9.24 5.71 13.61
C VAL A 81 -9.87 6.85 14.40
N ARG A 82 -9.03 7.79 14.85
CA ARG A 82 -9.43 9.01 15.55
C ARG A 82 -9.21 10.25 14.70
N HIS A 83 -10.28 10.99 14.48
CA HIS A 83 -10.26 12.31 13.85
C HIS A 83 -10.12 13.39 14.94
N GLN A 84 -9.42 14.50 14.62
CA GLN A 84 -9.03 15.52 15.61
C GLN A 84 -10.20 16.13 16.41
N LEU A 85 -11.42 16.13 15.86
CA LEU A 85 -12.60 16.76 16.46
C LEU A 85 -13.77 15.79 16.69
N SER A 86 -13.56 14.47 16.52
CA SER A 86 -14.60 13.47 16.79
C SER A 86 -14.33 12.76 18.10
N ALA A 87 -15.36 12.72 18.97
CA ALA A 87 -15.33 11.88 20.17
C ALA A 87 -15.62 10.40 19.84
N ASP A 88 -16.28 10.15 18.71
CA ASP A 88 -16.63 8.81 18.24
C ASP A 88 -15.60 8.34 17.21
N PRO A 89 -14.78 7.32 17.51
CA PRO A 89 -13.79 6.82 16.58
C PRO A 89 -14.42 5.91 15.52
N LEU A 90 -13.81 5.87 14.35
CA LEU A 90 -14.15 4.91 13.31
C LEU A 90 -13.35 3.63 13.55
N TYR A 91 -14.03 2.51 13.72
CA TYR A 91 -13.44 1.18 13.74
C TYR A 91 -13.41 0.64 12.32
N ASP A 92 -12.29 0.04 11.93
CA ASP A 92 -12.15 -0.73 10.70
C ASP A 92 -11.57 -2.10 11.03
N VAL A 93 -12.45 -3.09 11.13
CA VAL A 93 -12.11 -4.48 11.45
C VAL A 93 -12.07 -5.27 10.15
N GLU A 94 -10.88 -5.77 9.81
CA GLU A 94 -10.62 -6.53 8.59
C GLU A 94 -10.30 -7.98 8.93
N TRP A 95 -10.93 -8.91 8.21
CA TRP A 95 -10.70 -10.34 8.33
C TRP A 95 -10.08 -10.91 7.06
N ASN A 96 -9.35 -12.01 7.21
CA ASN A 96 -8.65 -12.63 6.09
C ASN A 96 -9.56 -13.28 5.03
N ASN A 97 -10.86 -13.41 5.29
CA ASN A 97 -11.83 -13.78 4.24
C ASN A 97 -12.16 -12.60 3.29
N GLY A 98 -11.46 -11.47 3.47
CA GLY A 98 -11.63 -10.24 2.70
C GLY A 98 -12.79 -9.37 3.16
N THR A 99 -13.47 -9.70 4.26
CA THR A 99 -14.54 -8.85 4.82
C THR A 99 -13.93 -7.77 5.70
N ALA A 100 -14.31 -6.52 5.48
CA ALA A 100 -14.00 -5.40 6.35
C ALA A 100 -15.28 -4.72 6.82
N PHE A 101 -15.36 -4.42 8.10
CA PHE A 101 -16.44 -3.65 8.71
C PHE A 101 -15.89 -2.30 9.12
N TYR A 102 -16.46 -1.22 8.56
CA TYR A 102 -16.21 0.12 9.10
C TYR A 102 -17.44 0.59 9.86
N PHE A 103 -17.27 0.95 11.12
CA PHE A 103 -18.39 1.35 11.96
C PHE A 103 -17.99 2.37 13.02
N ASP A 104 -18.97 3.14 13.45
CA ASP A 104 -18.92 4.04 14.60
C ASP A 104 -20.10 3.71 15.55
N SER A 105 -20.46 4.61 16.47
CA SER A 105 -21.58 4.38 17.38
C SER A 105 -22.95 4.29 16.70
N SER A 106 -23.06 4.75 15.45
CA SER A 106 -24.34 5.00 14.75
C SER A 106 -24.42 4.42 13.34
N THR A 107 -23.28 4.22 12.67
CA THR A 107 -23.22 3.78 11.28
C THR A 107 -22.35 2.54 11.12
N CYS A 108 -22.67 1.73 10.11
CA CYS A 108 -21.83 0.63 9.68
C CYS A 108 -21.86 0.48 8.16
N ARG A 109 -20.70 0.20 7.56
CA ARG A 109 -20.54 -0.23 6.17
C ARG A 109 -19.72 -1.51 6.13
N VAL A 110 -20.13 -2.44 5.26
CA VAL A 110 -19.40 -3.69 5.01
C VAL A 110 -18.80 -3.64 3.62
N VAL A 111 -17.50 -3.93 3.53
CA VAL A 111 -16.76 -3.91 2.26
C VAL A 111 -16.05 -5.24 2.07
N ARG A 112 -15.85 -5.63 0.80
CA ARG A 112 -15.04 -6.79 0.42
C ARG A 112 -13.74 -6.36 -0.23
N PHE A 113 -12.63 -6.64 0.45
CA PHE A 113 -11.27 -6.47 -0.03
C PHE A 113 -10.64 -7.82 -0.33
N PRO A 114 -10.43 -8.18 -1.62
CA PRO A 114 -9.90 -9.50 -1.99
C PRO A 114 -8.53 -9.85 -1.42
N VAL A 115 -7.75 -8.86 -0.96
CA VAL A 115 -6.43 -9.06 -0.36
C VAL A 115 -6.50 -9.69 1.04
N GLY A 116 -7.56 -9.44 1.80
CA GLY A 116 -7.64 -9.85 3.20
C GLY A 116 -6.54 -9.24 4.07
N VAL A 117 -6.12 -9.96 5.12
CA VAL A 117 -5.08 -9.50 6.05
C VAL A 117 -3.72 -9.87 5.47
N LEU A 118 -2.81 -8.90 5.40
CA LEU A 118 -1.46 -9.14 4.88
C LEU A 118 -0.67 -10.12 5.77
N PRO A 119 0.01 -11.15 5.21
CA PRO A 119 0.89 -12.03 5.97
C PRO A 119 2.13 -11.30 6.51
N PRO A 120 2.79 -11.81 7.57
CA PRO A 120 4.04 -11.28 8.08
C PRO A 120 5.12 -11.07 7.01
N TRP A 121 5.12 -11.94 6.00
CA TRP A 121 6.06 -11.91 4.89
C TRP A 121 5.55 -11.16 3.66
N TRP A 122 4.49 -10.35 3.75
CA TRP A 122 3.92 -9.68 2.58
C TRP A 122 4.94 -8.83 1.81
N LEU A 123 5.91 -8.25 2.51
CA LEU A 123 7.03 -7.50 1.91
C LEU A 123 8.25 -8.38 1.68
N SER A 124 8.67 -9.16 2.69
CA SER A 124 9.90 -9.96 2.65
C SER A 124 9.81 -11.23 1.79
N GLY A 125 8.60 -11.72 1.52
CA GLY A 125 8.31 -12.94 0.76
C GLY A 125 8.55 -12.82 -0.75
N GLY A 126 9.00 -11.67 -1.23
CA GLY A 126 9.34 -11.48 -2.65
C GLY A 126 8.46 -10.46 -3.35
N GLY A 127 8.86 -10.02 -4.55
CA GLY A 127 8.18 -8.96 -5.29
C GLY A 127 8.28 -7.55 -4.67
N ALA A 128 9.06 -7.39 -3.60
CA ALA A 128 9.50 -6.08 -3.12
C ALA A 128 10.75 -5.65 -3.89
N GLU A 129 10.77 -4.40 -4.34
CA GLU A 129 11.84 -3.81 -5.13
C GLU A 129 12.61 -2.82 -4.26
N TYR A 130 13.89 -3.08 -4.01
CA TYR A 130 14.71 -2.16 -3.22
C TYR A 130 14.97 -0.86 -3.99
N ALA A 131 14.54 0.26 -3.42
CA ALA A 131 14.62 1.59 -4.01
C ALA A 131 15.79 2.43 -3.46
N GLY A 132 16.56 1.90 -2.51
CA GLY A 132 17.72 2.57 -1.92
C GLY A 132 17.49 3.01 -0.47
N ARG A 133 18.20 4.07 -0.06
CA ARG A 133 18.08 4.68 1.26
C ARG A 133 17.46 6.07 1.20
N ALA A 134 16.68 6.42 2.21
CA ALA A 134 16.10 7.75 2.37
C ALA A 134 15.92 8.11 3.84
N VAL A 135 15.86 9.40 4.15
CA VAL A 135 15.53 9.88 5.50
C VAL A 135 14.04 10.21 5.57
N SER A 136 13.33 9.61 6.53
CA SER A 136 11.91 9.89 6.80
C SER A 136 11.74 10.28 8.27
N GLY A 137 11.23 11.49 8.55
CA GLY A 137 11.05 11.98 9.92
C GLY A 137 12.34 12.05 10.74
N GLY A 138 13.49 12.21 10.07
CA GLY A 138 14.82 12.18 10.70
C GLY A 138 15.42 10.78 10.91
N ILE A 139 14.74 9.71 10.46
CA ILE A 139 15.20 8.32 10.58
C ILE A 139 15.77 7.85 9.24
N ASP A 140 16.97 7.29 9.26
CA ASP A 140 17.60 6.64 8.10
C ASP A 140 16.91 5.31 7.79
N CYS A 141 16.34 5.21 6.59
CA CYS A 141 15.49 4.10 6.18
C CYS A 141 16.04 3.43 4.94
N HIS A 142 15.91 2.11 4.90
CA HIS A 142 15.81 1.39 3.64
C HIS A 142 14.41 1.63 3.04
N VAL A 143 14.32 1.63 1.71
CA VAL A 143 13.07 1.91 0.98
C VAL A 143 12.77 0.79 0.00
N TRP A 144 11.52 0.33 -0.03
CA TRP A 144 11.05 -0.70 -0.96
C TRP A 144 9.76 -0.30 -1.65
N GLY A 145 9.67 -0.58 -2.95
CA GLY A 145 8.41 -0.57 -3.70
C GLY A 145 7.74 -1.94 -3.64
N LYS A 146 6.41 -1.99 -3.63
CA LYS A 146 5.63 -3.23 -3.73
C LYS A 146 4.43 -3.03 -4.66
N ALA A 147 4.33 -3.88 -5.66
CA ALA A 147 3.21 -3.97 -6.60
C ALA A 147 2.85 -2.66 -7.35
N GLY A 148 3.77 -1.69 -7.38
CA GLY A 148 3.50 -0.34 -7.91
C GLY A 148 2.47 0.46 -7.11
N LEU A 149 2.12 0.00 -5.90
CA LEU A 149 1.12 0.63 -5.04
C LEU A 149 1.70 1.10 -3.71
N ILE A 150 2.67 0.39 -3.13
CA ILE A 150 3.18 0.73 -1.79
C ILE A 150 4.64 1.14 -1.90
N VAL A 151 5.01 2.25 -1.26
CA VAL A 151 6.40 2.57 -0.92
C VAL A 151 6.57 2.43 0.58
N TYR A 152 7.41 1.50 1.00
CA TYR A 152 7.62 1.14 2.40
C TYR A 152 8.99 1.63 2.88
N TYR A 153 9.02 2.22 4.07
CA TYR A 153 10.21 2.72 4.73
C TYR A 153 10.40 1.95 6.04
N GLU A 154 11.57 1.34 6.18
CA GLU A 154 11.97 0.57 7.35
C GLU A 154 13.28 1.14 7.87
N GLU A 155 13.38 1.34 9.18
CA GLU A 155 14.58 1.87 9.80
C GLU A 155 15.76 0.95 9.53
N ALA A 156 16.83 1.50 8.95
CA ALA A 156 17.93 0.70 8.45
C ALA A 156 18.75 0.02 9.56
N ALA A 157 18.69 0.54 10.79
CA ALA A 157 19.41 0.00 11.93
C ALA A 157 18.70 -1.17 12.63
N THR A 158 17.36 -1.22 12.60
CA THR A 158 16.59 -2.16 13.43
C THR A 158 15.57 -2.99 12.67
N GLY A 159 15.24 -2.59 11.44
CA GLY A 159 14.17 -3.20 10.68
C GLY A 159 12.75 -2.78 11.11
N ARG A 160 12.62 -1.76 11.97
CA ARG A 160 11.32 -1.25 12.43
C ARG A 160 10.59 -0.51 11.30
N PRO A 161 9.28 -0.72 11.10
CA PRO A 161 8.47 0.09 10.20
C PRO A 161 8.52 1.59 10.58
N VAL A 162 8.72 2.48 9.61
CA VAL A 162 8.78 3.93 9.82
C VAL A 162 7.66 4.65 9.09
N ARG A 163 7.37 4.25 7.85
CA ARG A 163 6.36 4.88 7.02
C ARG A 163 5.95 3.95 5.89
N TRP A 164 4.73 4.08 5.43
CA TRP A 164 4.37 3.59 4.11
C TRP A 164 3.45 4.57 3.40
N ASP A 165 3.67 4.68 2.09
CA ASP A 165 2.91 5.52 1.19
C ASP A 165 2.12 4.62 0.24
N PHE A 166 0.83 4.90 0.09
CA PHE A 166 0.03 4.34 -1.00
C PHE A 166 0.10 5.28 -2.19
N LEU A 167 0.52 4.75 -3.33
CA LEU A 167 0.67 5.42 -4.62
C LEU A 167 -0.65 5.41 -5.41
N ASP A 168 -1.76 5.63 -4.71
CA ASP A 168 -3.09 5.85 -5.30
C ASP A 168 -3.31 7.36 -5.55
N ASP A 169 -4.42 7.71 -6.20
CA ASP A 169 -4.83 9.10 -6.47
C ASP A 169 -4.99 9.95 -5.19
N ASP A 170 -5.09 9.27 -4.04
CA ASP A 170 -5.38 9.85 -2.73
C ASP A 170 -4.09 10.31 -2.02
N GLY A 171 -2.96 9.70 -2.38
CA GLY A 171 -1.64 9.99 -1.84
C GLY A 171 -1.59 9.76 -0.33
N ILE A 172 -2.11 8.62 0.14
CA ILE A 172 -2.15 8.29 1.57
C ILE A 172 -0.72 8.07 2.08
N LYS A 173 -0.30 8.88 3.05
CA LYS A 173 0.98 8.72 3.74
C LYS A 173 0.75 8.39 5.19
N GLN A 174 1.22 7.22 5.62
CA GLN A 174 1.10 6.77 7.01
C GLN A 174 2.48 6.71 7.66
N TYR A 175 2.64 7.48 8.74
CA TYR A 175 3.87 7.54 9.53
C TYR A 175 3.67 6.73 10.81
N VAL A 176 4.61 5.86 11.13
CA VAL A 176 4.60 5.05 12.34
C VAL A 176 5.20 5.88 13.47
N ILE A 177 4.35 6.37 14.37
CA ILE A 177 4.76 7.13 15.57
C ILE A 177 5.27 6.18 16.65
N ARG A 178 4.61 5.03 16.80
CA ARG A 178 4.95 4.00 17.78
C ARG A 178 4.74 2.62 17.18
N PHE A 179 5.59 1.66 17.53
CA PHE A 179 5.50 0.28 17.11
C PHE A 179 5.84 -0.65 18.29
N GLU A 180 4.89 -1.50 18.67
CA GLU A 180 4.96 -2.37 19.84
C GLU A 180 4.68 -3.83 19.43
N PRO A 181 5.74 -4.61 19.11
CA PRO A 181 5.62 -6.04 18.81
C PRO A 181 5.02 -6.84 19.99
N GLY A 182 4.22 -7.85 19.68
CA GLY A 182 3.64 -8.78 20.64
C GLY A 182 2.35 -8.31 21.33
N VAL A 183 1.94 -7.05 21.13
CA VAL A 183 0.67 -6.53 21.68
C VAL A 183 -0.52 -7.18 20.98
N ALA A 184 -1.51 -7.60 21.76
CA ALA A 184 -2.74 -8.21 21.28
C ALA A 184 -3.94 -7.67 22.08
N LEU A 185 -5.09 -7.57 21.43
CA LEU A 185 -6.37 -7.22 22.05
C LEU A 185 -7.13 -8.47 22.49
N GLU A 186 -8.04 -8.29 23.44
CA GLU A 186 -9.00 -9.33 23.83
C GLU A 186 -9.99 -9.61 22.69
N ASP A 187 -10.49 -10.85 22.60
CA ASP A 187 -11.30 -11.29 21.45
C ASP A 187 -12.61 -10.49 21.26
N ALA A 188 -13.16 -9.95 22.35
CA ALA A 188 -14.36 -9.10 22.29
C ALA A 188 -14.14 -7.80 21.51
N GLN A 189 -12.91 -7.27 21.47
CA GLN A 189 -12.59 -5.99 20.82
C GLN A 189 -12.56 -6.07 19.29
N TRP A 190 -12.59 -7.29 18.73
CA TRP A 190 -12.55 -7.54 17.29
C TRP A 190 -13.94 -7.74 16.66
N GLN A 191 -15.00 -7.63 17.46
CA GLN A 191 -16.36 -7.89 16.99
C GLN A 191 -16.99 -6.62 16.42
N ALA A 192 -17.54 -6.73 15.21
CA ALA A 192 -18.44 -5.71 14.69
C ALA A 192 -19.74 -5.70 15.53
N PRO A 193 -20.34 -4.53 15.77
CA PRO A 193 -21.57 -4.40 16.54
C PRO A 193 -22.77 -5.02 15.81
N ALA A 194 -23.82 -5.35 16.55
CA ALA A 194 -25.02 -6.01 16.01
C ALA A 194 -25.68 -5.23 14.85
N HIS A 195 -25.63 -3.89 14.86
CA HIS A 195 -26.20 -3.05 13.81
C HIS A 195 -25.46 -3.17 12.46
N CYS A 196 -24.29 -3.81 12.41
CA CYS A 196 -23.61 -4.18 11.17
C CYS A 196 -24.22 -5.39 10.46
N PHE A 197 -25.13 -6.11 11.12
CA PHE A 197 -25.76 -7.32 10.62
C PHE A 197 -27.27 -7.07 10.52
N PRO A 198 -27.74 -6.46 9.41
CA PRO A 198 -29.18 -6.35 9.19
C PRO A 198 -29.80 -7.76 9.14
N PRO A 199 -31.05 -7.93 9.58
CA PRO A 199 -31.75 -9.19 9.43
C PRO A 199 -31.78 -9.59 7.95
N ASP A 200 -31.67 -10.89 7.68
CA ASP A 200 -31.89 -11.40 6.33
C ASP A 200 -33.36 -11.12 5.97
N ASP A 201 -33.59 -10.32 4.92
CA ASP A 201 -34.90 -10.16 4.30
C ASP A 201 -35.25 -11.47 3.57
N ASP A 202 -35.59 -12.51 4.32
CA ASP A 202 -36.31 -13.67 3.80
C ASP A 202 -37.77 -13.26 3.54
N ASP A 203 -37.99 -12.42 2.54
CA ASP A 203 -39.32 -12.15 1.97
C ASP A 203 -39.18 -11.83 0.48
N ASP A 204 -39.57 -12.81 -0.35
CA ASP A 204 -39.86 -12.65 -1.77
C ASP A 204 -40.86 -11.48 -1.98
N ALA A 205 -40.37 -10.32 -2.41
CA ALA A 205 -41.20 -9.24 -2.91
C ALA A 205 -40.75 -8.79 -4.30
N GLU A 206 -41.67 -9.01 -5.23
CA GLU A 206 -41.59 -8.81 -6.67
C GLU A 206 -41.11 -7.44 -7.15
N GLN A 207 -40.48 -7.49 -8.32
CA GLN A 207 -40.35 -6.46 -9.36
C GLN A 207 -41.17 -5.17 -9.19
N GLY A 208 -40.47 -4.04 -9.13
CA GLY A 208 -41.00 -2.72 -9.45
C GLY A 208 -40.07 -1.98 -10.41
N LYS A 209 -40.37 -2.02 -11.71
CA LYS A 209 -39.80 -1.13 -12.74
C LYS A 209 -40.11 0.34 -12.39
N GLY A 210 -39.14 1.24 -12.57
CA GLY A 210 -39.39 2.68 -12.47
C GLY A 210 -38.20 3.59 -12.80
N ASN A 211 -37.99 3.78 -14.12
CA ASN A 211 -37.35 4.89 -14.84
C ASN A 211 -35.96 5.43 -14.45
N ASP A 212 -35.06 5.22 -15.40
CA ASP A 212 -33.91 6.06 -15.71
C ASP A 212 -34.35 7.50 -16.06
N ASP A 213 -33.72 8.49 -15.46
CA ASP A 213 -33.05 9.60 -16.18
C ASP A 213 -32.38 10.60 -15.21
N VAL A 214 -31.20 11.07 -15.63
CA VAL A 214 -30.40 12.21 -15.11
C VAL A 214 -29.47 11.95 -13.91
N ALA A 215 -28.22 11.51 -14.22
CA ALA A 215 -26.95 12.10 -13.71
C ALA A 215 -25.75 11.25 -14.21
N SER A 216 -25.52 11.23 -15.52
CA SER A 216 -24.39 10.51 -16.14
C SER A 216 -23.20 11.46 -16.30
N SER A 217 -22.38 11.57 -15.26
CA SER A 217 -21.01 12.08 -15.39
C SER A 217 -20.15 11.65 -14.20
N SER A 218 -20.73 11.56 -13.00
CA SER A 218 -20.00 11.16 -11.78
C SER A 218 -19.91 9.64 -11.55
N LYS A 219 -20.77 8.83 -12.20
CA LYS A 219 -20.75 7.36 -12.08
C LYS A 219 -19.63 6.69 -12.90
N GLU A 220 -19.24 7.26 -14.04
CA GLU A 220 -18.17 6.69 -14.87
C GLU A 220 -16.79 6.88 -14.24
N GLU A 221 -16.48 8.05 -13.68
CA GLU A 221 -15.19 8.30 -13.01
C GLU A 221 -15.03 7.43 -11.75
N VAL A 222 -16.08 7.28 -10.94
CA VAL A 222 -16.07 6.40 -9.76
C VAL A 222 -15.89 4.93 -10.16
N GLY A 223 -16.50 4.50 -11.27
CA GLY A 223 -16.37 3.14 -11.79
C GLY A 223 -14.95 2.81 -12.28
N VAL A 224 -14.26 3.78 -12.91
CA VAL A 224 -12.88 3.62 -13.36
C VAL A 224 -11.91 3.60 -12.17
N ALA A 225 -12.05 4.51 -11.21
CA ALA A 225 -11.23 4.55 -10.00
C ALA A 225 -11.37 3.27 -9.15
N MET A 226 -12.61 2.77 -8.98
CA MET A 226 -12.83 1.48 -8.29
C MET A 226 -12.19 0.30 -9.02
N LEU A 227 -12.17 0.32 -10.36
CA LEU A 227 -11.57 -0.74 -11.17
C LEU A 227 -10.04 -0.71 -11.09
N GLU A 228 -9.42 0.47 -11.01
CA GLU A 228 -7.98 0.62 -10.81
C GLU A 228 -7.55 0.25 -9.39
N ALA A 229 -8.28 0.71 -8.37
CA ALA A 229 -8.08 0.29 -6.98
C ALA A 229 -8.23 -1.24 -6.85
N ALA A 230 -9.26 -1.84 -7.48
CA ALA A 230 -9.43 -3.29 -7.49
C ALA A 230 -8.30 -4.03 -8.22
N ARG A 231 -7.74 -3.47 -9.30
CA ARG A 231 -6.56 -4.03 -9.99
C ARG A 231 -5.32 -3.95 -9.11
N LEU A 232 -5.09 -2.84 -8.43
CA LEU A 232 -3.95 -2.65 -7.53
C LEU A 232 -4.06 -3.56 -6.30
N LEU A 233 -5.25 -3.67 -5.71
CA LEU A 233 -5.54 -4.61 -4.62
C LEU A 233 -5.38 -6.07 -5.05
N ARG A 234 -5.78 -6.44 -6.28
CA ARG A 234 -5.51 -7.79 -6.83
C ARG A 234 -4.02 -8.04 -7.04
N LYS A 235 -3.25 -7.03 -7.47
CA LYS A 235 -1.79 -7.15 -7.59
C LYS A 235 -1.14 -7.32 -6.22
N LEU A 236 -1.58 -6.57 -5.21
CA LEU A 236 -1.11 -6.75 -3.84
C LEU A 236 -1.49 -8.13 -3.30
N ALA A 237 -2.74 -8.58 -3.49
CA ALA A 237 -3.19 -9.91 -3.09
C ALA A 237 -2.34 -11.01 -3.73
N GLY A 238 -2.09 -10.92 -5.05
CA GLY A 238 -1.21 -11.85 -5.76
C GLY A 238 0.22 -11.82 -5.24
N ALA A 239 0.78 -10.63 -5.01
CA ALA A 239 2.16 -10.47 -4.54
C ALA A 239 2.35 -10.78 -3.04
N ALA A 240 1.27 -10.80 -2.25
CA ALA A 240 1.26 -11.23 -0.86
C ALA A 240 1.01 -12.74 -0.72
N ALA A 241 0.35 -13.36 -1.70
CA ALA A 241 0.04 -14.79 -1.74
C ALA A 241 1.15 -15.66 -2.37
N THR A 242 2.16 -15.06 -3.00
CA THR A 242 3.31 -15.81 -3.51
C THR A 242 4.18 -16.31 -2.35
N PHE A 243 4.35 -17.64 -2.32
CA PHE A 243 5.07 -18.54 -1.39
C PHE A 243 4.28 -19.02 -0.17
#